data_AF-A0A8X6XX22-F1
#
_entry.id   AF-A0A8X6XX22-F1
#
_cell.length_a   1.000
_cell.length_b   1.000
_cell.length_c   1.000
_cell.angle_alpha   90.00
_cell.angle_beta   90.00
_cell.angle_gamma   90.00
#
_symmetry.space_group_name_H-M   'P 1'
#
loop_
_entity.id
_entity.type
_entity.pdbx_description
1 polymer ?
#
loop_
_entity_poly.entity_id
_entity_poly.type
_entity_poly.pdbx_seq_one_letter_code
_entity_poly.pdbx_strand_id
1 'polypeptide(L)'
;MLDDSVMENKNSGLVIEPATRAIDMDTVPRDGFEFIHQARLEEDLMGSNADSNLKVLQLSTREKARDFSFFATKLKTEKTVLKQRFPRCEEFWQDEEKDEVGWCQLLLGSELCAEIYEKDDTGVQGHLPLLSHILYFSQDEIQMIIKYLYQWFVKIGMKSPIPMWLYALLACLELPVDVDFQQVLEDFQMECKRYLKYEDEYDLHVYFILAILFENFCAH
;
A
#
# COMPACT_ATOMS: atom_id res chain seq x y z
N MET A 1 -34.77 42.16 -32.16
CA MET A 1 -33.67 41.70 -33.04
C MET A 1 -32.42 41.73 -32.19
N LEU A 2 -32.05 40.56 -31.68
CA LEU A 2 -30.82 40.33 -30.90
C LEU A 2 -29.70 40.09 -31.91
N ASP A 3 -28.59 40.79 -31.75
CA ASP A 3 -27.37 40.59 -32.53
C ASP A 3 -26.39 39.83 -31.64
N ASP A 4 -26.18 38.56 -31.98
CA ASP A 4 -25.30 37.63 -31.27
C ASP A 4 -23.84 37.87 -31.68
N SER A 5 -23.08 38.63 -30.90
CA SER A 5 -21.62 38.62 -31.00
C SER A 5 -21.04 37.55 -30.06
N VAL A 6 -20.71 36.40 -30.66
CA VAL A 6 -19.98 35.29 -30.06
C VAL A 6 -18.65 35.76 -29.48
N MET A 7 -18.45 35.55 -28.18
CA MET A 7 -17.15 35.62 -27.51
C MET A 7 -16.29 34.43 -27.94
N GLU A 8 -15.33 34.65 -28.84
CA GLU A 8 -14.29 33.67 -29.16
C GLU A 8 -13.30 33.53 -27.99
N ASN A 9 -13.36 32.37 -27.34
CA ASN A 9 -12.39 31.92 -26.36
C ASN A 9 -11.07 31.60 -27.09
N LYS A 10 -10.11 32.53 -27.09
CA LYS A 10 -8.75 32.28 -27.59
C LYS A 10 -7.98 31.40 -26.61
N ASN A 11 -8.08 30.09 -26.78
CA ASN A 11 -7.02 29.17 -26.37
C ASN A 11 -5.79 29.46 -27.24
N SER A 12 -4.92 30.35 -26.79
CA SER A 12 -3.60 30.57 -27.36
C SER A 12 -2.66 29.42 -26.98
N GLY A 13 -2.96 28.22 -27.49
CA GLY A 13 -1.98 27.15 -27.57
C GLY A 13 -0.99 27.48 -28.68
N LEU A 14 0.31 27.36 -28.40
CA LEU A 14 1.35 27.40 -29.44
C LEU A 14 1.00 26.34 -30.50
N VAL A 15 0.77 26.77 -31.74
CA VAL A 15 0.59 25.87 -32.88
C VAL A 15 1.97 25.27 -33.17
N ILE A 16 2.17 24.02 -32.77
CA ILE A 16 3.43 23.32 -32.99
C ILE A 16 3.34 22.66 -34.36
N GLU A 17 4.14 23.16 -35.30
CA GLU A 17 4.26 22.58 -36.63
C GLU A 17 4.94 21.20 -36.54
N PRO A 18 4.55 20.24 -37.40
CA PRO A 18 5.19 18.92 -37.42
C PRO A 18 6.68 19.03 -37.75
N ALA A 19 7.50 18.17 -37.15
CA ALA A 19 8.94 18.17 -37.37
C ALA A 19 9.26 17.99 -38.87
N THR A 20 10.02 18.93 -39.42
CA THR A 20 10.37 18.96 -40.85
C THR A 20 11.52 18.01 -41.20
N ARG A 21 12.15 17.40 -40.19
CA ARG A 21 13.27 16.47 -40.28
C ARG A 21 13.36 15.56 -39.05
N ALA A 22 14.20 14.52 -39.13
CA ALA A 22 14.54 13.71 -37.97
C ALA A 22 15.30 14.55 -36.93
N ILE A 23 14.90 14.42 -35.66
CA ILE A 23 15.45 15.15 -34.53
C ILE A 23 16.55 14.30 -33.89
N ASP A 24 17.73 14.89 -33.72
CA ASP A 24 18.88 14.25 -33.08
C ASP A 24 19.08 14.84 -31.69
N MET A 25 18.88 14.00 -30.67
CA MET A 25 18.89 14.36 -29.25
C MET A 25 20.27 14.83 -28.76
N ASP A 26 21.34 14.45 -29.45
CA ASP A 26 22.72 14.79 -29.08
C ASP A 26 23.18 16.11 -29.70
N THR A 27 22.29 16.82 -30.40
CA THR A 27 22.59 18.10 -31.06
C THR A 27 21.80 19.26 -30.46
N VAL A 28 22.37 20.46 -30.51
CA VAL A 28 21.68 21.67 -30.05
C VAL A 28 20.53 22.00 -31.03
N PRO A 29 19.29 22.22 -30.55
CA PRO A 29 18.17 22.62 -31.39
C PRO A 29 18.48 23.87 -32.20
N ARG A 30 18.11 23.86 -33.49
CA ARG A 30 18.36 25.00 -34.39
C ARG A 30 17.29 26.09 -34.29
N ASP A 31 16.08 25.73 -33.86
CA ASP A 31 14.97 26.66 -33.68
C ASP A 31 14.09 26.25 -32.50
N GLY A 32 13.10 27.11 -32.19
CA GLY A 32 12.18 26.89 -31.08
C GLY A 32 11.22 25.72 -31.29
N PHE A 33 10.93 25.31 -32.53
CA PHE A 33 10.06 24.16 -32.79
C PHE A 33 10.80 22.85 -32.57
N GLU A 34 12.05 22.76 -33.02
CA GLU A 34 12.94 21.63 -32.77
C GLU A 34 13.21 21.45 -31.27
N PHE A 35 13.38 22.55 -30.53
CA PHE A 35 13.48 22.50 -29.07
C PHE A 35 12.23 21.89 -28.42
N ILE A 36 11.03 22.30 -28.84
CA ILE A 36 9.76 21.77 -28.30
C ILE A 36 9.60 20.28 -28.61
N HIS A 37 9.94 19.85 -29.83
CA HIS A 37 9.86 18.43 -30.19
C HIS A 37 10.92 17.58 -29.47
N GLN A 38 12.14 18.10 -29.29
CA GLN A 38 13.17 17.44 -28.51
C GLN A 38 12.76 17.30 -27.04
N ALA A 39 12.24 18.36 -26.42
CA ALA A 39 11.73 18.32 -25.05
C ALA A 39 10.59 17.29 -24.88
N ARG A 40 9.67 17.18 -25.84
CA ARG A 40 8.62 16.14 -25.84
C ARG A 40 9.19 14.73 -25.96
N LEU A 41 10.20 14.53 -26.81
CA LEU A 41 10.88 13.24 -26.94
C LEU A 41 11.63 12.88 -25.64
N GLU A 42 12.25 13.84 -24.97
CA GLU A 42 12.85 13.65 -23.63
C GLU A 42 11.80 13.28 -22.58
N GLU A 43 10.66 13.97 -22.54
CA GLU A 43 9.53 13.66 -21.67
C GLU A 43 8.98 12.25 -21.93
N ASP A 44 8.79 11.87 -23.20
CA ASP A 44 8.30 10.54 -23.59
C ASP A 44 9.31 9.43 -23.22
N LEU A 45 10.61 9.67 -23.41
CA LEU A 45 11.69 8.73 -23.04
C LEU A 45 11.80 8.58 -21.51
N MET A 46 11.68 9.67 -20.76
CA MET A 46 11.72 9.68 -19.30
C MET A 46 10.46 9.03 -18.70
N GLY A 47 9.28 9.31 -19.26
CA GLY A 47 8.00 8.69 -18.86
C GLY A 47 7.93 7.20 -19.16
N SER A 48 8.42 6.77 -20.33
CA SER A 48 8.47 5.36 -20.74
C SER A 48 9.35 4.50 -19.81
N ASN A 49 10.48 5.04 -19.33
CA ASN A 49 11.40 4.29 -18.47
C ASN A 49 10.84 4.12 -17.04
N ALA A 50 10.20 5.15 -16.47
CA ALA A 50 9.56 5.05 -15.15
C ALA A 50 8.40 4.03 -15.16
N ASP A 51 7.52 4.10 -16.17
CA ASP A 51 6.39 3.17 -16.33
C ASP A 51 6.83 1.71 -16.54
N SER A 52 7.93 1.49 -17.27
CA SER A 52 8.46 0.14 -17.50
C SER A 52 9.05 -0.45 -16.23
N ASN A 53 9.83 0.32 -15.47
CA ASN A 53 10.40 -0.11 -14.18
C ASN A 53 9.31 -0.37 -13.14
N LEU A 54 8.27 0.46 -13.10
CA LEU A 54 7.12 0.25 -12.23
C LEU A 54 6.39 -1.06 -12.55
N LYS A 55 6.15 -1.36 -13.83
CA LYS A 55 5.54 -2.64 -14.25
C LYS A 55 6.39 -3.83 -13.85
N VAL A 56 7.72 -3.75 -14.03
CA VAL A 56 8.65 -4.80 -13.60
C VAL A 56 8.57 -5.00 -12.09
N LEU A 57 8.52 -3.91 -11.32
CA LEU A 57 8.41 -3.93 -9.86
C LEU A 57 7.07 -4.52 -9.39
N GLN A 58 5.96 -4.16 -10.03
CA GLN A 58 4.63 -4.72 -9.77
C GLN A 58 4.58 -6.22 -10.08
N LEU A 59 5.19 -6.65 -11.19
CA LEU A 59 5.27 -8.07 -11.55
C LEU A 59 6.09 -8.85 -10.52
N SER A 60 7.27 -8.36 -10.14
CA SER A 60 8.10 -8.98 -9.10
C SER A 60 7.38 -9.03 -7.74
N THR A 61 6.61 -7.99 -7.42
CA THR A 61 5.81 -7.93 -6.20
C THR A 61 4.69 -8.97 -6.22
N ARG A 62 4.03 -9.16 -7.36
CA ARG A 62 2.99 -10.17 -7.55
C ARG A 62 3.54 -11.59 -7.45
N GLU A 63 4.74 -11.83 -7.98
CA GLU A 63 5.44 -13.11 -7.81
C GLU A 63 5.71 -13.41 -6.34
N LYS A 64 6.27 -12.44 -5.58
CA LYS A 64 6.46 -12.58 -4.13
C LYS A 64 5.14 -12.79 -3.37
N ALA A 65 4.05 -12.18 -3.82
CA ALA A 65 2.73 -12.36 -3.23
C ALA A 65 2.14 -13.76 -3.50
N ARG A 66 2.65 -14.50 -4.49
CA ARG A 66 2.29 -15.93 -4.67
C ARG A 66 3.00 -16.81 -3.64
N ASP A 67 4.24 -16.48 -3.29
CA ASP A 67 5.00 -17.16 -2.24
C ASP A 67 4.38 -16.95 -0.85
N PHE A 68 3.58 -15.90 -0.66
CA PHE A 68 2.82 -15.69 0.57
C PHE A 68 1.98 -16.93 0.95
N SER A 69 1.29 -17.53 -0.02
CA SER A 69 0.45 -18.73 0.21
C SER A 69 1.27 -19.90 0.78
N PHE A 70 2.51 -20.07 0.32
CA PHE A 70 3.44 -21.06 0.82
C PHE A 70 3.80 -20.80 2.29
N PHE A 71 4.16 -19.56 2.64
CA PHE A 71 4.50 -19.20 4.02
C PHE A 71 3.30 -19.29 4.96
N ALA A 72 2.13 -18.81 4.55
CA ALA A 72 0.89 -18.91 5.33
C ALA A 72 0.50 -20.38 5.56
N THR A 73 0.61 -21.23 4.54
CA THR A 73 0.36 -22.67 4.66
C THR A 73 1.36 -23.31 5.62
N LYS A 74 2.65 -23.03 5.45
CA LYS A 74 3.71 -23.56 6.33
C LYS A 74 3.49 -23.16 7.79
N LEU A 75 3.15 -21.89 8.03
CA LEU A 75 2.84 -21.37 9.37
C LEU A 75 1.68 -22.13 10.02
N LYS A 76 0.62 -22.41 9.24
CA LYS A 76 -0.55 -23.17 9.70
C LYS A 76 -0.21 -24.64 9.97
N THR A 77 0.52 -25.30 9.07
CA THR A 77 0.90 -26.72 9.20
C THR A 77 1.85 -26.95 10.38
N GLU A 78 2.81 -26.05 10.59
CA GLU A 78 3.81 -26.17 11.65
C GLU A 78 3.40 -25.48 12.96
N LYS A 79 2.16 -24.96 13.06
CA LYS A 79 1.68 -24.12 14.18
C LYS A 79 1.99 -24.71 15.57
N THR A 80 1.79 -26.00 15.76
CA THR A 80 2.03 -26.69 17.04
C THR A 80 3.53 -26.76 17.39
N VAL A 81 4.37 -27.10 16.42
CA VAL A 81 5.83 -27.14 16.57
C VAL A 81 6.39 -25.74 16.83
N LEU A 82 5.86 -24.74 16.12
CA LEU A 82 6.27 -23.35 16.28
C LEU A 82 5.88 -22.79 17.65
N LYS A 83 4.69 -23.11 18.18
CA LYS A 83 4.31 -22.73 19.56
C LYS A 83 5.21 -23.33 20.64
N GLN A 84 5.75 -24.53 20.41
CA GLN A 84 6.71 -25.14 21.34
C GLN A 84 8.06 -24.44 21.28
N ARG A 85 8.50 -24.01 20.09
CA ARG A 85 9.78 -23.34 19.88
C ARG A 85 9.75 -21.85 20.28
N PHE A 86 8.62 -21.19 20.08
CA PHE A 86 8.41 -19.78 20.35
C PHE A 86 7.28 -19.64 21.36
N PRO A 87 7.58 -19.76 22.67
CA PRO A 87 6.56 -19.68 23.72
C PRO A 87 5.89 -18.29 23.75
N ARG A 88 4.70 -18.22 24.38
CA ARG A 88 3.92 -16.99 24.55
C ARG A 88 4.78 -15.95 25.27
N CYS A 89 4.88 -14.76 24.69
CA CYS A 89 5.61 -13.63 25.29
C CYS A 89 4.71 -12.91 26.29
N GLU A 90 4.73 -13.28 27.57
CA GLU A 90 3.82 -12.74 28.59
C GLU A 90 3.85 -11.20 28.68
N GLU A 91 5.00 -10.56 28.41
CA GLU A 91 5.13 -9.09 28.38
C GLU A 91 4.20 -8.43 27.35
N PHE A 92 4.00 -9.06 26.19
CA PHE A 92 3.09 -8.56 25.15
C PHE A 92 1.60 -8.74 25.55
N TRP A 93 1.33 -9.74 26.37
CA TRP A 93 -0.03 -10.17 26.75
C TRP A 93 -0.45 -9.73 28.15
N GLN A 94 0.31 -8.86 28.82
CA GLN A 94 0.07 -8.48 30.23
C GLN A 94 -1.36 -7.98 30.49
N ASP A 95 -1.91 -7.22 29.55
CA ASP A 95 -3.31 -6.78 29.59
C ASP A 95 -4.12 -7.56 28.56
N GLU A 96 -4.97 -8.50 29.00
CA GLU A 96 -5.80 -9.30 28.07
C GLU A 96 -6.98 -8.49 27.51
N GLU A 97 -7.44 -7.47 28.22
CA GLU A 97 -8.45 -6.52 27.74
C GLU A 97 -7.77 -5.24 27.24
N LYS A 98 -7.36 -5.24 25.96
CA LYS A 98 -6.90 -4.03 25.28
C LYS A 98 -8.04 -3.45 24.44
N ASP A 99 -8.35 -2.17 24.67
CA ASP A 99 -9.19 -1.40 23.76
C ASP A 99 -8.42 -1.09 22.46
N GLU A 100 -9.11 -0.48 21.49
CA GLU A 100 -8.52 -0.11 20.19
C GLU A 100 -7.25 0.73 20.34
N VAL A 101 -7.22 1.66 21.32
CA VAL A 101 -6.07 2.52 21.57
C VAL A 101 -4.90 1.75 22.18
N GLY A 102 -5.18 0.84 23.11
CA GLY A 102 -4.17 -0.06 23.68
C GLY A 102 -3.53 -0.93 22.61
N TRP A 103 -4.32 -1.46 21.67
CA TRP A 103 -3.78 -2.15 20.49
C TRP A 103 -2.93 -1.24 19.61
N CYS A 104 -3.37 0.00 19.37
CA CYS A 104 -2.61 0.95 18.58
C CYS A 104 -1.23 1.23 19.19
N GLN A 105 -1.17 1.50 20.49
CA GLN A 105 0.11 1.72 21.19
C GLN A 105 1.00 0.49 21.16
N LEU A 106 0.43 -0.70 21.40
CA LEU A 106 1.18 -1.94 21.42
C LEU A 106 1.79 -2.28 20.05
N LEU A 107 1.04 -2.08 18.96
CA LEU A 107 1.45 -2.50 17.63
C LEU A 107 2.24 -1.43 16.88
N LEU A 108 1.82 -0.16 16.99
CA LEU A 108 2.38 0.95 16.21
C LEU A 108 3.29 1.88 17.02
N GLY A 109 3.24 1.82 18.35
CA GLY A 109 3.96 2.73 19.25
C GLY A 109 3.18 4.00 19.55
N SER A 110 3.67 4.79 20.50
CA SER A 110 2.99 5.99 21.00
C SER A 110 2.98 7.14 20.00
N GLU A 111 4.00 7.27 19.16
CA GLU A 111 4.09 8.33 18.14
C GLU A 111 2.94 8.23 17.12
N LEU A 112 2.77 7.06 16.50
CA LEU A 112 1.69 6.85 15.53
C LEU A 112 0.32 6.82 16.22
N CYS A 113 0.24 6.31 17.45
CA CYS A 113 -0.99 6.35 18.23
C CYS A 113 -1.42 7.79 18.57
N ALA A 114 -0.46 8.66 18.90
CA ALA A 114 -0.67 10.08 19.11
C ALA A 114 -1.23 10.76 17.85
N GLU A 115 -0.70 10.42 16.67
CA GLU A 115 -1.21 10.92 15.38
C GLU A 115 -2.66 10.45 15.09
N ILE A 116 -2.99 9.18 15.39
CA ILE A 116 -4.30 8.59 15.09
C ILE A 116 -5.42 9.07 16.02
N TYR A 117 -5.09 9.35 17.30
CA TYR A 117 -6.05 9.64 18.37
C TYR A 117 -5.85 11.00 19.06
N GLU A 118 -4.96 11.84 18.55
CA GLU A 118 -4.65 13.17 19.12
C GLU A 118 -4.24 13.09 20.60
N LYS A 119 -3.40 12.11 20.95
CA LYS A 119 -2.87 11.87 22.30
C LYS A 119 -1.42 12.35 22.43
N ASP A 120 -0.91 12.36 23.66
CA ASP A 120 0.51 12.64 23.91
C ASP A 120 1.40 11.46 23.50
N ASP A 121 2.51 11.76 22.82
CA ASP A 121 3.56 10.79 22.53
C ASP A 121 4.38 10.51 23.81
N THR A 122 4.32 9.27 24.29
CA THR A 122 5.03 8.81 25.49
C THR A 122 6.42 8.22 25.19
N GLY A 123 6.85 8.20 23.93
CA GLY A 123 8.11 7.59 23.47
C GLY A 123 8.14 6.05 23.49
N VAL A 124 7.00 5.40 23.75
CA VAL A 124 6.86 3.94 23.75
C VAL A 124 6.93 3.41 22.33
N GLN A 125 7.85 2.47 22.09
CA GLN A 125 8.01 1.84 20.78
C GLN A 125 7.02 0.71 20.58
N GLY A 126 6.48 0.59 19.36
CA GLY A 126 5.61 -0.51 18.98
C GLY A 126 6.34 -1.84 18.90
N HIS A 127 5.63 -2.94 19.12
CA HIS A 127 6.17 -4.29 18.97
C HIS A 127 6.20 -4.73 17.51
N LEU A 128 7.14 -5.61 17.18
CA LEU A 128 7.16 -6.32 15.89
C LEU A 128 6.25 -7.56 15.92
N PRO A 129 5.72 -8.00 14.76
CA PRO A 129 4.90 -9.21 14.64
C PRO A 129 5.74 -10.50 14.75
N LEU A 130 6.28 -10.77 15.94
CA LEU A 130 7.07 -11.97 16.22
C LEU A 130 6.19 -13.22 16.27
N LEU A 131 6.78 -14.39 16.00
CA LEU A 131 6.07 -15.68 16.14
C LEU A 131 5.52 -15.92 17.55
N SER A 132 6.23 -15.46 18.58
CA SER A 132 5.79 -15.49 20.00
C SER A 132 4.57 -14.60 20.28
N HIS A 133 4.22 -13.69 19.36
CA HIS A 133 3.00 -12.90 19.40
C HIS A 133 1.96 -13.56 18.47
N ILE A 134 2.26 -13.63 17.18
CA ILE A 134 1.24 -13.91 16.15
C ILE A 134 0.65 -15.32 16.21
N LEU A 135 1.37 -16.30 16.76
CA LEU A 135 0.85 -17.66 16.90
C LEU A 135 -0.22 -17.79 17.99
N TYR A 136 -0.27 -16.83 18.92
CA TYR A 136 -1.12 -16.90 20.10
C TYR A 136 -2.42 -16.11 19.98
N PHE A 137 -2.60 -15.31 18.93
CA PHE A 137 -3.91 -14.73 18.63
C PHE A 137 -4.94 -15.81 18.28
N SER A 138 -6.15 -15.60 18.77
CA SER A 138 -7.37 -16.21 18.25
C SER A 138 -7.73 -15.62 16.88
N GLN A 139 -8.61 -16.31 16.14
CA GLN A 139 -9.08 -15.80 14.85
C GLN A 139 -9.89 -14.50 15.02
N ASP A 140 -10.67 -14.38 16.09
CA ASP A 140 -11.45 -13.17 16.38
C ASP A 140 -10.53 -11.95 16.62
N GLU A 141 -9.44 -12.15 17.37
CA GLU A 141 -8.42 -11.09 17.57
C GLU A 141 -7.70 -10.74 16.27
N ILE A 142 -7.34 -11.73 15.45
CA ILE A 142 -6.71 -11.48 14.13
C ILE A 142 -7.63 -10.60 13.28
N GLN A 143 -8.90 -10.97 13.16
CA GLN A 143 -9.87 -10.20 12.39
C GLN A 143 -10.07 -8.79 12.96
N MET A 144 -10.23 -8.67 14.28
CA MET A 144 -10.38 -7.38 14.96
C MET A 144 -9.17 -6.47 14.70
N ILE A 145 -7.95 -6.98 14.85
CA ILE A 145 -6.74 -6.19 14.64
C ILE A 145 -6.58 -5.80 13.16
N ILE A 146 -6.95 -6.66 12.21
CA ILE A 146 -6.96 -6.29 10.78
C ILE A 146 -7.95 -5.14 10.53
N LYS A 147 -9.13 -5.13 11.17
CA LYS A 147 -10.08 -4.00 11.09
C LYS A 147 -9.47 -2.71 11.64
N TYR A 148 -8.74 -2.79 12.75
CA TYR A 148 -8.04 -1.62 13.30
C TYR A 148 -6.92 -1.12 12.39
N LEU A 149 -6.09 -2.03 11.86
CA LEU A 149 -5.04 -1.69 10.89
C LEU A 149 -5.61 -1.01 9.64
N TYR A 150 -6.76 -1.45 9.16
CA TYR A 150 -7.47 -0.79 8.06
C TYR A 150 -7.86 0.65 8.44
N GLN A 151 -8.47 0.85 9.59
CA GLN A 151 -8.88 2.19 10.06
C GLN A 151 -7.67 3.11 10.27
N TRP A 152 -6.57 2.60 10.81
CA TRP A 152 -5.33 3.35 10.99
C TRP A 152 -4.69 3.69 9.64
N PHE A 153 -4.65 2.75 8.70
CA PHE A 153 -4.18 2.99 7.34
C PHE A 153 -4.95 4.12 6.65
N VAL A 154 -6.28 4.14 6.75
CA VAL A 154 -7.11 5.21 6.19
C VAL A 154 -6.77 6.58 6.78
N LYS A 155 -6.36 6.64 8.05
CA LYS A 155 -6.06 7.90 8.76
C LYS A 155 -4.66 8.44 8.48
N ILE A 156 -3.63 7.58 8.57
CA ILE A 156 -2.21 8.00 8.57
C ILE A 156 -1.41 7.45 7.38
N GLY A 157 -2.06 6.74 6.45
CA GLY A 157 -1.40 6.09 5.33
C GLY A 157 -0.62 4.82 5.73
N MET A 158 0.15 4.27 4.79
CA MET A 158 0.82 2.97 4.96
C MET A 158 2.17 3.10 5.68
N LYS A 159 2.17 3.58 6.92
CA LYS A 159 3.39 3.70 7.74
C LYS A 159 3.94 2.32 8.11
N SER A 160 5.28 2.20 8.19
CA SER A 160 6.02 0.92 8.27
C SER A 160 5.46 -0.17 9.21
N PRO A 161 4.97 0.10 10.43
CA PRO A 161 4.44 -0.95 11.29
C PRO A 161 3.14 -1.60 10.75
N ILE A 162 2.30 -0.84 10.03
CA ILE A 162 1.02 -1.31 9.49
C ILE A 162 1.19 -2.49 8.51
N PRO A 163 1.96 -2.38 7.41
CA PRO A 163 2.09 -3.46 6.44
C PRO A 163 2.79 -4.68 7.04
N MET A 164 3.69 -4.52 8.02
CA MET A 164 4.33 -5.64 8.72
C MET A 164 3.32 -6.45 9.53
N TRP A 165 2.52 -5.78 10.37
CA TRP A 165 1.48 -6.43 11.15
C TRP A 165 0.41 -7.03 10.26
N LEU A 166 -0.03 -6.31 9.22
CA LEU A 166 -1.03 -6.79 8.28
C LEU A 166 -0.55 -8.06 7.56
N TYR A 167 0.68 -8.06 7.04
CA TYR A 167 1.27 -9.25 6.41
C TYR A 167 1.24 -10.47 7.34
N ALA A 168 1.71 -10.28 8.58
CA ALA A 168 1.81 -11.36 9.55
C ALA A 168 0.43 -11.90 9.97
N LEU A 169 -0.54 -11.01 10.18
CA LEU A 169 -1.90 -11.38 10.56
C LEU A 169 -2.64 -12.06 9.40
N LEU A 170 -2.49 -11.57 8.16
CA LEU A 170 -3.03 -12.24 6.98
C LEU A 170 -2.45 -13.66 6.83
N ALA A 171 -1.16 -13.87 7.15
CA ALA A 171 -0.57 -15.20 7.12
C ALA A 171 -1.18 -16.15 8.17
N CYS A 172 -1.61 -15.61 9.31
CA CYS A 172 -2.29 -16.34 10.39
C CYS A 172 -3.80 -16.53 10.16
N LEU A 173 -4.41 -15.75 9.26
CA LEU A 173 -5.85 -15.75 9.01
C LEU A 173 -6.32 -17.09 8.43
N GLU A 174 -7.27 -17.74 9.08
CA GLU A 174 -7.85 -19.01 8.64
C GLU A 174 -9.00 -18.77 7.64
N LEU A 175 -9.09 -19.60 6.60
CA LEU A 175 -10.12 -19.54 5.56
C LEU A 175 -11.09 -20.72 5.71
N PRO A 176 -12.37 -20.57 5.34
CA PRO A 176 -13.01 -19.34 4.86
C PRO A 176 -13.29 -18.34 5.99
N VAL A 177 -13.25 -17.05 5.68
CA VAL A 177 -13.72 -15.99 6.59
C VAL A 177 -15.22 -15.77 6.40
N ASP A 178 -15.87 -15.15 7.38
CA ASP A 178 -17.26 -14.74 7.27
C ASP A 178 -17.46 -13.61 6.26
N VAL A 179 -18.71 -13.42 5.82
CA VAL A 179 -19.06 -12.44 4.78
C VAL A 179 -18.77 -11.01 5.21
N ASP A 180 -18.99 -10.69 6.49
CA ASP A 180 -18.75 -9.35 7.02
C ASP A 180 -17.26 -9.02 7.02
N PHE A 181 -16.42 -9.99 7.39
CA PHE A 181 -14.97 -9.83 7.33
C PHE A 181 -14.42 -9.85 5.90
N GLN A 182 -15.01 -10.63 4.99
CA GLN A 182 -14.65 -10.60 3.58
C GLN A 182 -14.83 -9.19 3.00
N GLN A 183 -15.93 -8.50 3.33
CA GLN A 183 -16.16 -7.11 2.91
C GLN A 183 -15.06 -6.18 3.40
N VAL A 184 -14.56 -6.36 4.64
CA VAL A 184 -13.44 -5.57 5.17
C VAL A 184 -12.17 -5.75 4.33
N LEU A 185 -11.86 -6.98 3.90
CA LEU A 185 -10.69 -7.23 3.05
C LEU A 185 -10.82 -6.59 1.67
N GLU A 186 -12.03 -6.60 1.10
CA GLU A 186 -12.34 -5.93 -0.17
C GLU A 186 -12.24 -4.41 -0.04
N ASP A 187 -12.77 -3.84 1.04
CA ASP A 187 -12.66 -2.41 1.35
C ASP A 187 -11.19 -1.99 1.52
N PHE A 188 -10.40 -2.80 2.24
CA PHE A 188 -8.96 -2.59 2.36
C PHE A 188 -8.29 -2.59 0.98
N GLN A 189 -8.61 -3.57 0.13
CA GLN A 189 -8.08 -3.64 -1.22
C GLN A 189 -8.41 -2.40 -2.06
N MET A 190 -9.66 -1.93 -2.00
CA MET A 190 -10.09 -0.71 -2.68
C MET A 190 -9.35 0.52 -2.16
N GLU A 191 -9.16 0.60 -0.85
CA GLU A 191 -8.42 1.69 -0.22
C GLU A 191 -6.95 1.71 -0.63
N CYS A 192 -6.28 0.55 -0.71
CA CYS A 192 -4.92 0.45 -1.24
C CYS A 192 -4.83 0.96 -2.69
N LYS A 193 -5.79 0.61 -3.55
CA LYS A 193 -5.84 1.13 -4.93
C LYS A 193 -6.07 2.64 -4.96
N ARG A 194 -6.90 3.15 -4.04
CA ARG A 194 -7.17 4.58 -3.90
C ARG A 194 -5.89 5.32 -3.49
N TYR A 195 -5.22 4.85 -2.44
CA TYR A 195 -3.97 5.43 -1.92
C TYR A 195 -2.91 5.55 -3.01
N LEU A 196 -2.63 4.46 -3.74
CA LEU A 196 -1.65 4.44 -4.84
C LEU A 196 -1.98 5.38 -6.02
N LYS A 197 -3.22 5.85 -6.13
CA LYS A 197 -3.63 6.79 -7.18
C LYS A 197 -3.41 8.25 -6.77
N TYR A 198 -3.48 8.55 -5.47
CA TYR A 198 -3.47 9.91 -4.96
C TYR A 198 -2.14 10.33 -4.35
N GLU A 199 -1.45 9.41 -3.68
CA GLU A 199 -0.10 9.63 -3.21
C GLU A 199 0.83 9.43 -4.40
N ASP A 200 1.44 10.51 -4.89
CA ASP A 200 2.34 10.56 -6.05
C ASP A 200 3.70 9.88 -5.76
N GLU A 201 3.69 8.89 -4.85
CA GLU A 201 4.83 8.17 -4.31
C GLU A 201 4.63 6.66 -4.48
N TYR A 202 5.64 6.00 -5.04
CA TYR A 202 5.65 4.56 -5.21
C TYR A 202 5.81 3.84 -3.87
N ASP A 203 4.70 3.59 -3.19
CA ASP A 203 4.70 2.80 -1.96
C ASP A 203 4.68 1.29 -2.27
N LEU A 204 5.88 0.71 -2.22
CA LEU A 204 6.11 -0.73 -2.38
C LEU A 204 5.32 -1.60 -1.40
N HIS A 205 5.10 -1.12 -0.17
CA HIS A 205 4.34 -1.87 0.82
C HIS A 205 2.87 -1.96 0.41
N VAL A 206 2.30 -0.86 -0.07
CA VAL A 206 0.90 -0.84 -0.54
C VAL A 206 0.72 -1.76 -1.75
N TYR A 207 1.65 -1.71 -2.72
CA TYR A 207 1.62 -2.65 -3.85
C TYR A 207 1.70 -4.11 -3.41
N PHE A 208 2.53 -4.43 -2.42
CA PHE A 208 2.69 -5.79 -1.93
C PHE A 208 1.46 -6.30 -1.18
N ILE A 209 0.91 -5.49 -0.26
CA ILE A 209 -0.34 -5.83 0.43
C ILE A 209 -1.50 -5.97 -0.57
N LEU A 210 -1.61 -5.06 -1.54
CA LEU A 210 -2.62 -5.12 -2.58
C LEU A 210 -2.53 -6.43 -3.37
N ALA A 211 -1.32 -6.84 -3.75
CA ALA A 211 -1.09 -8.10 -4.46
C ALA A 211 -1.46 -9.32 -3.60
N ILE A 212 -1.14 -9.32 -2.30
CA ILE A 212 -1.53 -10.40 -1.38
C ILE A 212 -3.05 -10.50 -1.28
N LEU A 213 -3.75 -9.39 -1.00
CA LEU A 213 -5.21 -9.35 -0.89
C LEU A 213 -5.87 -9.83 -2.18
N PHE A 214 -5.41 -9.35 -3.33
CA PHE A 214 -5.95 -9.73 -4.62
C PHE A 214 -5.75 -11.21 -4.94
N GLU A 215 -4.54 -11.74 -4.79
CA GLU A 215 -4.23 -13.13 -5.20
C GLU A 215 -4.74 -14.19 -4.22
N ASN A 216 -4.88 -13.86 -2.93
CA ASN A 216 -5.10 -14.87 -1.88
C ASN A 216 -6.46 -14.77 -1.17
N PHE A 217 -7.15 -13.61 -1.23
CA PHE A 217 -8.34 -13.37 -0.40
C PHE A 217 -9.55 -12.86 -1.19
N CYS A 218 -9.37 -12.05 -2.23
CA CYS A 218 -10.47 -11.40 -2.95
C CYS A 218 -10.73 -11.95 -4.37
N ALA A 219 -10.09 -13.05 -4.77
CA ALA A 219 -10.15 -13.59 -6.13
C ALA A 219 -11.37 -14.51 -6.43
N HIS A 220 -12.44 -14.46 -5.63
CA HIS A 220 -13.54 -15.44 -5.67
C HIS A 220 -14.92 -14.79 -5.73
#